data_AF-A0A8J8H380-F1
#
_entry.id   AF-A0A8J8H380-F1
#
_cell.length_a   1.000
_cell.length_b   1.000
_cell.length_c   1.000
_cell.angle_alpha   90.00
_cell.angle_beta   90.00
_cell.angle_gamma   90.00
#
_symmetry.space_group_name_H-M   'P 1'
#
loop_
_entity.id
_entity.type
_entity.pdbx_description
1 polymer ?
#
loop_
_entity_poly.entity_id
_entity_poly.type
_entity_poly.pdbx_seq_one_letter_code
_entity_poly.pdbx_strand_id
1 'polypeptide(L)'
;GRAELTDWLREIVGVAEREIPRFEAGLSLIGVLPPDEVVALLEQRLADLTEQLAAAQAALDAAPVPRIFLLEAEYDLAVRRAEADWIEGLLGELRDGTLPGAKQWREWHENGADPSKLLSVMEELTAEGRPAA
;
A
#
# COMPACT_ATOMS: atom_id res chain seq x y z
N GLY A 1 -26.35 -3.52 23.52
CA GLY A 1 -27.08 -2.37 24.10
C GLY A 1 -26.34 -1.06 23.83
N ARG A 2 -26.92 0.12 24.09
CA ARG A 2 -26.27 1.43 23.82
C ARG A 2 -24.91 1.59 24.51
N ALA A 3 -24.77 1.07 25.74
CA ALA A 3 -23.51 1.09 26.48
C ALA A 3 -22.42 0.25 25.80
N GLU A 4 -22.75 -0.97 25.38
CA GLU A 4 -21.83 -1.84 24.64
C GLU A 4 -21.34 -1.19 23.34
N LEU A 5 -22.23 -0.52 22.59
CA LEU A 5 -21.83 0.22 21.37
C LEU A 5 -20.85 1.35 21.68
N THR A 6 -21.06 2.08 22.77
CA THR A 6 -20.17 3.19 23.14
C THR A 6 -18.83 2.73 23.68
N ASP A 7 -18.79 1.59 24.38
CA ASP A 7 -17.54 1.01 24.88
C ASP A 7 -16.71 0.44 23.71
N TRP A 8 -17.35 -0.28 22.79
CA TRP A 8 -16.74 -0.76 21.56
C TRP A 8 -16.19 0.39 20.69
N LEU A 9 -16.93 1.49 20.53
CA LEU A 9 -16.45 2.65 19.77
C LEU A 9 -15.23 3.31 20.42
N ARG A 10 -15.17 3.36 21.76
CA ARG A 10 -13.99 3.87 22.49
C ARG A 10 -12.78 2.98 22.28
N GLU A 11 -12.98 1.68 22.24
CA GLU A 11 -11.92 0.70 21.98
C GLU A 11 -11.35 0.91 20.58
N ILE A 12 -12.18 0.87 19.53
CA ILE A 12 -11.72 1.02 18.14
C ILE A 12 -11.01 2.36 17.90
N VAL A 13 -11.56 3.46 18.41
CA VAL A 13 -10.96 4.79 18.18
C VAL A 13 -9.73 5.01 19.07
N GLY A 14 -9.69 4.41 20.25
CA GLY A 14 -8.66 4.64 21.26
C GLY A 14 -7.47 3.69 21.20
N VAL A 15 -7.63 2.51 20.61
CA VAL A 15 -6.59 1.49 20.49
C VAL A 15 -6.08 1.45 19.07
N ALA A 16 -4.80 1.83 18.88
CA ALA A 16 -4.14 1.73 17.60
C ALA A 16 -3.72 0.27 17.36
N GLU A 17 -4.49 -0.46 16.55
CA GLU A 17 -4.14 -1.78 16.06
C GLU A 17 -3.60 -1.69 14.63
N ARG A 18 -2.64 -2.56 14.29
CA ARG A 18 -2.10 -2.62 12.92
C ARG A 18 -3.03 -3.45 12.05
N GLU A 19 -3.72 -2.78 11.13
CA GLU A 19 -4.36 -3.43 9.99
C GLU A 19 -3.36 -3.50 8.84
N ILE A 20 -3.17 -4.68 8.22
CA ILE A 20 -2.27 -4.86 7.07
C ILE A 20 -3.11 -4.80 5.80
N PRO A 21 -3.01 -3.73 4.99
CA PRO A 21 -3.74 -3.64 3.72
C PRO A 21 -3.24 -4.70 2.73
N ARG A 22 -4.11 -5.15 1.83
CA ARG A 22 -3.75 -6.12 0.78
C ARG A 22 -2.60 -5.65 -0.10
N PHE A 23 -2.50 -4.33 -0.33
CA PHE A 23 -1.41 -3.75 -1.11
C PHE A 23 -0.06 -3.94 -0.41
N GLU A 24 0.02 -3.63 0.90
CA GLU A 24 1.21 -3.88 1.72
C GLU A 24 1.61 -5.36 1.70
N ALA A 25 0.64 -6.27 1.84
CA ALA A 25 0.91 -7.70 1.69
C ALA A 25 1.47 -8.07 0.30
N GLY A 26 1.01 -7.42 -0.77
CA GLY A 26 1.56 -7.57 -2.12
C GLY A 26 2.99 -7.03 -2.25
N LEU A 27 3.29 -5.89 -1.61
CA LEU A 27 4.64 -5.31 -1.57
C LEU A 27 5.65 -6.27 -0.95
N SER A 28 5.27 -7.01 0.10
CA SER A 28 6.15 -8.01 0.73
C SER A 28 6.61 -9.12 -0.23
N LEU A 29 5.85 -9.35 -1.32
CA LEU A 29 6.10 -10.38 -2.35
C LEU A 29 6.55 -9.79 -3.70
N ILE A 30 6.74 -8.47 -3.77
CA ILE A 30 6.90 -7.75 -5.05
C ILE A 30 8.12 -8.20 -5.85
N GLY A 31 9.16 -8.71 -5.19
CA GLY A 31 10.39 -9.19 -5.83
C GLY A 31 10.17 -10.39 -6.77
N VAL A 32 9.05 -11.10 -6.64
CA VAL A 32 8.65 -12.21 -7.52
C VAL A 32 8.37 -11.74 -8.94
N LEU A 33 7.98 -10.47 -9.10
CA LEU A 33 7.74 -9.88 -10.42
C LEU A 33 9.01 -9.21 -10.97
N PRO A 34 9.17 -9.16 -12.31
CA PRO A 34 10.19 -8.33 -12.92
C PRO A 34 9.99 -6.84 -12.60
N PRO A 35 11.07 -6.06 -12.42
CA PRO A 35 10.96 -4.62 -12.10
C PRO A 35 10.08 -3.84 -13.09
N ASP A 36 10.16 -4.15 -14.39
CA ASP A 36 9.37 -3.42 -15.41
C ASP A 36 7.87 -3.73 -15.32
N GLU A 37 7.51 -4.96 -14.93
CA GLU A 37 6.12 -5.33 -14.68
C GLU A 37 5.58 -4.61 -13.44
N VAL A 38 6.40 -4.53 -12.39
CA VAL A 38 6.06 -3.78 -11.17
C VAL A 38 5.83 -2.30 -11.48
N VAL A 39 6.71 -1.69 -12.28
CA VAL A 39 6.54 -0.29 -12.71
C VAL A 39 5.20 -0.11 -13.42
N ALA A 40 4.86 -0.97 -14.39
CA ALA A 40 3.59 -0.87 -15.11
C ALA A 40 2.36 -1.04 -14.19
N LEU A 41 2.40 -1.97 -13.24
CA LEU A 41 1.32 -2.18 -12.27
C LEU A 41 1.15 -1.00 -11.31
N LEU A 42 2.26 -0.43 -10.82
CA LEU A 42 2.24 0.74 -9.96
C LEU A 42 1.77 2.00 -10.69
N GLU A 43 2.14 2.17 -11.96
CA GLU A 43 1.63 3.24 -12.82
C GLU A 43 0.10 3.17 -12.99
N GLN A 44 -0.42 1.98 -13.29
CA GLN A 44 -1.86 1.75 -13.40
C GLN A 44 -2.56 2.08 -12.08
N ARG A 45 -2.02 1.58 -10.97
CA ARG A 45 -2.58 1.84 -9.63
C ARG A 45 -2.57 3.32 -9.29
N LEU A 46 -1.50 4.05 -9.59
CA LEU A 46 -1.40 5.49 -9.33
C LEU A 46 -2.43 6.28 -10.15
N ALA A 47 -2.65 5.91 -11.41
CA ALA A 47 -3.68 6.53 -12.25
C ALA A 47 -5.09 6.33 -11.64
N ASP A 48 -5.42 5.10 -11.24
CA ASP A 48 -6.69 4.76 -10.60
C ASP A 48 -6.88 5.54 -9.28
N LEU A 49 -5.85 5.62 -8.44
CA LEU A 49 -5.88 6.39 -7.19
C LEU A 49 -6.09 7.88 -7.45
N THR A 50 -5.41 8.44 -8.45
CA THR A 50 -5.54 9.87 -8.79
C THR A 50 -6.96 10.22 -9.21
N GLU A 51 -7.59 9.39 -10.04
CA GLU A 51 -9.00 9.56 -10.42
C GLU A 51 -9.94 9.47 -9.21
N GLN A 52 -9.74 8.45 -8.36
CA GLN A 52 -10.55 8.24 -7.16
C GLN A 52 -10.40 9.39 -6.16
N LEU A 53 -9.18 9.89 -5.95
CA LEU A 53 -8.90 11.04 -5.08
C LEU A 53 -9.61 12.30 -5.57
N ALA A 54 -9.55 12.59 -6.88
CA ALA A 54 -10.23 13.74 -7.46
C ALA A 54 -11.76 13.63 -7.30
N ALA A 55 -12.33 12.46 -7.57
CA ALA A 55 -13.76 12.21 -7.41
C ALA A 55 -14.22 12.32 -5.94
N ALA A 56 -13.46 11.72 -5.01
CA ALA A 56 -13.78 11.74 -3.59
C ALA A 56 -13.64 13.15 -2.99
N GLN A 57 -12.62 13.92 -3.37
CA GLN A 57 -12.48 15.32 -2.95
C GLN A 57 -13.67 16.17 -3.44
N ALA A 58 -14.06 16.03 -4.71
CA ALA A 58 -15.21 16.75 -5.25
C ALA A 58 -16.52 16.39 -4.53
N ALA A 59 -16.70 15.11 -4.17
CA ALA A 59 -17.86 14.65 -3.42
C ALA A 59 -17.90 15.24 -1.99
N LEU A 60 -16.76 15.30 -1.31
CA LEU A 60 -16.63 15.93 0.01
C LEU A 60 -16.96 17.43 -0.05
N ASP A 61 -16.41 18.14 -1.05
CA ASP A 61 -16.61 19.58 -1.20
C ASP A 61 -18.08 19.94 -1.50
N ALA A 62 -18.81 19.05 -2.16
CA ALA A 62 -20.22 19.24 -2.51
C ALA A 62 -21.21 18.77 -1.42
N ALA A 63 -20.74 18.12 -0.35
CA ALA A 63 -21.61 17.47 0.62
C ALA A 63 -22.36 18.50 1.51
N PRO A 64 -23.70 18.52 1.52
CA PRO A 64 -24.49 19.50 2.28
C PRO A 64 -24.74 19.06 3.74
N VAL A 65 -23.77 18.39 4.36
CA VAL A 65 -23.90 17.83 5.73
C VAL A 65 -22.78 18.33 6.64
N PRO A 66 -23.01 18.38 7.96
CA PRO A 66 -21.94 18.70 8.90
C PRO A 66 -20.75 17.73 8.79
N ARG A 67 -19.54 18.27 8.93
CA ARG A 67 -18.26 17.55 8.82
C ARG A 67 -18.17 16.27 9.64
N ILE A 68 -18.83 16.20 10.80
CA ILE A 68 -18.82 14.99 11.64
C ILE A 68 -19.31 13.73 10.90
N PHE A 69 -20.19 13.90 9.90
CA PHE A 69 -20.69 12.81 9.06
C PHE A 69 -19.78 12.49 7.87
N LEU A 70 -18.68 13.23 7.70
CA LEU A 70 -17.72 13.10 6.60
C LEU A 70 -16.36 12.55 7.07
N LEU A 71 -16.14 12.37 8.37
CA LEU A 71 -14.83 11.99 8.92
C LEU A 71 -14.27 10.68 8.34
N GLU A 72 -15.13 9.69 8.09
CA GLU A 72 -14.72 8.43 7.45
C GLU A 72 -14.18 8.67 6.04
N ALA A 73 -14.88 9.47 5.23
CA ALA A 73 -14.46 9.82 3.87
C ALA A 73 -13.22 10.72 3.85
N GLU A 74 -13.08 11.65 4.80
CA GLU A 74 -11.86 12.44 4.98
C GLU A 74 -10.65 11.55 5.31
N TYR A 75 -10.84 10.56 6.18
CA TYR A 75 -9.80 9.61 6.54
C TYR A 75 -9.39 8.71 5.37
N ASP A 76 -10.35 8.11 4.65
CA ASP A 76 -10.08 7.31 3.46
C ASP A 76 -9.32 8.12 2.40
N LEU A 77 -9.72 9.36 2.16
CA LEU A 77 -9.03 10.27 1.24
C LEU A 77 -7.58 10.55 1.68
N ALA A 78 -7.35 10.75 2.99
CA ALA A 78 -6.01 10.98 3.53
C ALA A 78 -5.10 9.75 3.35
N VAL A 79 -5.61 8.56 3.61
CA VAL A 79 -4.86 7.29 3.45
C VAL A 79 -4.52 7.05 1.98
N ARG A 80 -5.48 7.21 1.06
CA ARG A 80 -5.24 7.02 -0.38
C ARG A 80 -4.23 7.98 -0.95
N ARG A 81 -4.20 9.23 -0.46
CA ARG A 81 -3.22 10.22 -0.88
C ARG A 81 -1.83 9.89 -0.39
N ALA A 82 -1.70 9.44 0.87
CA ALA A 82 -0.42 8.92 1.36
C ALA A 82 0.07 7.73 0.54
N GLU A 83 -0.82 6.82 0.12
CA GLU A 83 -0.47 5.71 -0.76
C GLU A 83 0.00 6.20 -2.15
N ALA A 84 -0.74 7.13 -2.76
CA ALA A 84 -0.39 7.69 -4.07
C ALA A 84 0.97 8.40 -4.05
N ASP A 85 1.21 9.26 -3.04
CA ASP A 85 2.47 9.99 -2.86
C ASP A 85 3.64 9.01 -2.69
N TRP A 86 3.44 7.93 -1.94
CA TRP A 86 4.45 6.88 -1.75
C TRP A 86 4.74 6.11 -3.04
N ILE A 87 3.71 5.74 -3.80
CA ILE A 87 3.86 5.05 -5.08
C ILE A 87 4.60 5.94 -6.09
N GLU A 88 4.27 7.23 -6.14
CA GLU A 88 4.95 8.18 -7.02
C GLU A 88 6.46 8.28 -6.70
N GLY A 89 6.81 8.34 -5.41
CA GLY A 89 8.20 8.30 -4.95
C GLY A 89 8.93 7.02 -5.37
N LEU A 90 8.33 5.85 -5.12
CA LEU A 90 8.91 4.56 -5.49
C LEU A 90 9.09 4.42 -7.02
N LEU A 91 8.10 4.86 -7.80
CA LEU A 91 8.20 4.87 -9.27
C LEU A 91 9.36 5.75 -9.74
N GLY A 92 9.59 6.90 -9.09
CA GLY A 92 10.77 7.73 -9.34
C GLY A 92 12.07 6.95 -9.13
N GLU A 93 12.21 6.29 -7.98
CA GLU A 93 13.42 5.52 -7.67
C GLU A 93 13.65 4.33 -8.63
N LEU A 94 12.57 3.65 -9.04
CA LEU A 94 12.64 2.53 -9.97
C LEU A 94 13.01 2.95 -11.38
N ARG A 95 12.42 4.04 -11.89
CA ARG A 95 12.69 4.57 -13.24
C ARG A 95 14.09 5.16 -13.34
N ASP A 96 14.52 5.88 -12.31
CA ASP A 96 15.84 6.49 -12.26
C ASP A 96 16.94 5.46 -11.91
N GLY A 97 16.56 4.25 -11.50
CA GLY A 97 17.48 3.20 -11.07
C GLY A 97 18.23 3.56 -9.78
N THR A 98 17.68 4.47 -8.97
CA THR A 98 18.27 4.92 -7.71
C THR A 98 17.85 4.07 -6.53
N LEU A 99 16.80 3.23 -6.68
CA LEU A 99 16.42 2.24 -5.69
C LEU A 99 17.58 1.25 -5.46
N PRO A 100 18.14 1.17 -4.24
CA PRO A 100 19.19 0.20 -3.94
C PRO A 100 18.72 -1.23 -4.21
N GLY A 101 19.51 -2.00 -4.96
CA GLY A 101 19.14 -3.38 -5.33
C GLY A 101 18.41 -3.51 -6.67
N ALA A 102 17.92 -2.42 -7.29
CA ALA A 102 17.13 -2.50 -8.52
C ALA A 102 17.89 -3.13 -9.69
N LYS A 103 19.19 -2.86 -9.82
CA LYS A 103 20.04 -3.48 -10.86
C LYS A 103 20.16 -4.99 -10.65
N GLN A 104 20.43 -5.41 -9.41
CA GLN A 104 20.55 -6.84 -9.07
C GLN A 104 19.22 -7.56 -9.25
N TRP A 105 18.11 -6.92 -8.88
CA TRP A 105 16.77 -7.44 -9.07
C TRP A 105 16.46 -7.64 -10.56
N ARG A 106 16.79 -6.67 -11.41
CA ARG A 106 16.66 -6.79 -12.87
C ARG A 106 17.52 -7.92 -13.45
N GLU A 107 18.81 -7.95 -13.13
CA GLU A 107 19.75 -8.97 -13.59
C GLU A 107 19.30 -10.38 -13.19
N TRP A 108 18.72 -10.53 -11.99
CA TRP A 108 18.22 -11.81 -11.54
C TRP A 108 17.07 -12.33 -12.42
N HIS A 109 16.12 -11.47 -12.77
CA HIS A 109 15.01 -11.82 -13.66
C HIS A 109 15.46 -12.07 -15.09
N GLU A 110 16.41 -11.30 -15.61
CA GLU A 110 16.99 -11.50 -16.96
C GLU A 110 17.74 -12.83 -17.08
N ASN A 111 18.35 -13.31 -15.99
CA ASN A 111 19.11 -14.57 -15.96
C ASN A 111 18.24 -15.81 -15.68
N GLY A 112 16.91 -15.69 -15.77
CA GLY A 112 15.98 -16.78 -15.50
C GLY A 112 15.79 -17.00 -14.01
N ALA A 113 15.33 -15.96 -13.31
CA ALA A 113 14.98 -16.04 -11.90
C ALA A 113 14.11 -17.27 -11.62
N ASP A 114 14.41 -17.93 -10.49
CA ASP A 114 13.61 -19.03 -9.98
C ASP A 114 12.74 -18.48 -8.84
N PRO A 115 11.42 -18.27 -9.06
CA PRO A 115 10.52 -17.74 -8.05
C PRO A 115 10.48 -18.59 -6.77
N SER A 116 10.80 -19.88 -6.85
CA SER A 116 10.83 -20.77 -5.68
C SER A 116 11.95 -20.42 -4.70
N LYS A 117 13.07 -19.87 -5.20
CA LYS A 117 14.18 -19.42 -4.35
C LYS A 117 13.85 -18.14 -3.58
N LEU A 118 12.95 -17.29 -4.10
CA LEU A 118 12.43 -16.15 -3.35
C LEU A 118 11.59 -16.61 -2.17
N LEU A 119 10.64 -17.49 -2.46
CA LEU A 119 9.72 -18.01 -1.48
C LEU A 119 10.48 -18.72 -0.35
N SER A 120 11.54 -19.47 -0.67
CA SER A 120 12.37 -20.10 0.37
C SER A 120 13.13 -19.11 1.26
N VAL A 121 13.68 -18.02 0.68
CA VAL A 121 14.34 -16.97 1.47
C VAL A 121 13.34 -16.25 2.38
N MET A 122 12.12 -16.05 1.90
CA MET A 122 11.04 -15.46 2.69
C MET A 122 10.55 -16.40 3.80
N GLU A 123 10.44 -17.70 3.52
CA GLU A 123 10.12 -18.73 4.52
C GLU A 123 11.19 -18.77 5.62
N GLU A 124 12.47 -18.65 5.28
CA GLU A 124 13.56 -18.52 6.25
C GLU A 124 13.45 -17.23 7.09
N LEU A 125 13.22 -16.08 6.46
CA LEU A 125 13.08 -14.80 7.18
C LEU A 125 11.88 -14.76 8.12
N THR A 126 10.75 -15.35 7.71
CA THR A 126 9.54 -15.44 8.53
C THR A 126 9.67 -16.48 9.64
N ALA A 127 10.37 -17.60 9.40
CA ALA A 127 10.68 -18.60 10.41
C ALA A 127 11.64 -18.09 11.50
N GLU A 128 12.52 -17.13 11.17
CA GLU A 128 13.41 -16.45 12.13
C GLU A 128 12.71 -15.39 12.99
N GLY A 129 11.38 -15.23 12.88
CA GLY A 129 10.61 -14.26 13.65
C GLY A 129 10.85 -12.81 13.24
N ARG A 130 11.48 -12.58 12.09
CA ARG A 130 11.54 -11.26 11.47
C ARG A 130 10.29 -11.08 10.62
N PRO A 131 9.47 -10.05 10.86
CA PRO A 131 8.33 -9.81 9.99
C PRO A 131 8.86 -9.61 8.56
N ALA A 132 8.26 -10.32 7.59
CA ALA A 132 8.33 -9.91 6.19
C ALA A 132 7.73 -8.51 6.17
N ALA A 133 8.59 -7.52 5.93
CA ALA A 133 8.25 -6.11 6.00
C ALA A 133 7.17 -5.75 4.99
#